data_AF-A0A966LMZ7-F1
#
_entry.id   AF-A0A966LMZ7-F1
#
_cell.length_a   1.000
_cell.length_b   1.000
_cell.length_c   1.000
_cell.angle_alpha   90.00
_cell.angle_beta   90.00
_cell.angle_gamma   90.00
#
_symmetry.space_group_name_H-M   'P 1'
#
loop_
_entity.id
_entity.type
_entity.pdbx_description
1 polymer ?
#
loop_
_entity_poly.entity_id
_entity_poly.type
_entity_poly.pdbx_seq_one_letter_code
_entity_poly.pdbx_strand_id
1 'polypeptide(L)'
;MKKTYIQRLFICLAVLSALFMASCKKDDIKLAAPKLLNISTIKKLDSIIYAGNMGDWIAIHGTSLSSITEIKLNDVLVDLEEMYEENGVVYLQIPVRLPLEVTNKLYLKTAAGETELPFTVNSPDLELTGMFNEYTPPGDTIRIYGKFLKLYEVDASNSVVMFGDKESPVITATDNYITAKVPVTVQQNVKVKLINNKYNAEAVCPGYYQDKKYVITSFDTDFPYTSGTGQQWVGEWPDPKPISGKYIRFEVDQQRYPSGLGWFYLMENSYNYQLDMIQHPENYVLKFELNMALPIRKTNFFIYYYWAVAPTAIGGDVFTVQNLGRWQTLSIPLEKIIPMGNTGTSTSFSLNFRVENFAPVEQVAMYFDNFRIYKKGE
;
A
#
# COMPACT_ATOMS: atom_id res chain seq x y z
N MET A 1 6.94 98.40 26.03
CA MET A 1 7.07 96.99 26.47
C MET A 1 6.27 95.94 25.69
N LYS A 2 5.34 96.27 24.77
CA LYS A 2 4.52 95.26 24.06
C LYS A 2 5.02 94.82 22.66
N LYS A 3 5.86 95.60 21.96
CA LYS A 3 6.32 95.27 20.59
C LYS A 3 7.47 94.23 20.53
N THR A 4 8.31 94.14 21.55
CA THR A 4 9.48 93.24 21.58
C THR A 4 9.14 91.79 21.92
N TYR A 5 8.01 91.53 22.58
CA TYR A 5 7.56 90.16 22.90
C TYR A 5 6.94 89.45 21.69
N ILE A 6 6.20 90.18 20.84
CA ILE A 6 5.53 89.63 19.65
C ILE A 6 6.56 89.22 18.58
N GLN A 7 7.63 90.00 18.38
CA GLN A 7 8.71 89.62 17.46
C GLN A 7 9.51 88.39 17.94
N ARG A 8 9.73 88.24 19.26
CA ARG A 8 10.40 87.04 19.80
C ARG A 8 9.50 85.80 19.72
N LEU A 9 8.19 85.95 19.86
CA LEU A 9 7.22 84.86 19.72
C LEU A 9 7.13 84.36 18.27
N PHE A 10 7.16 85.26 17.27
CA PHE A 10 7.17 84.88 15.85
C PHE A 10 8.47 84.18 15.42
N ILE A 11 9.62 84.58 15.98
CA ILE A 11 10.91 83.93 15.70
C ILE A 11 10.96 82.53 16.34
N CYS A 12 10.46 82.36 17.57
CA CYS A 12 10.36 81.03 18.20
C CYS A 12 9.38 80.11 17.46
N LEU A 13 8.25 80.62 16.95
CA LEU A 13 7.29 79.81 16.19
C LEU A 13 7.80 79.43 14.79
N ALA A 14 8.60 80.29 14.16
CA ALA A 14 9.26 80.00 12.87
C ALA A 14 10.39 78.96 13.01
N VAL A 15 11.11 78.97 14.14
CA VAL A 15 12.14 77.95 14.43
C VAL A 15 11.52 76.61 14.84
N LEU A 16 10.37 76.62 15.53
CA LEU A 16 9.65 75.38 15.89
C LEU A 16 8.97 74.72 14.67
N SER A 17 8.51 75.50 13.69
CA SER A 17 7.93 74.98 12.44
C SER A 17 9.00 74.48 11.45
N ALA A 18 10.23 75.00 11.51
CA ALA A 18 11.36 74.47 10.76
C ALA A 18 11.88 73.12 11.30
N LEU A 19 11.63 72.79 12.58
CA LEU A 19 12.02 71.52 13.21
C LEU A 19 11.07 70.36 12.86
N PHE A 20 9.87 70.62 12.34
CA PHE A 20 8.94 69.57 11.88
C PHE A 20 9.11 69.15 10.42
N MET A 21 9.95 69.84 9.63
CA MET A 21 10.22 69.47 8.23
C MET A 21 11.58 68.77 8.01
N ALA A 22 12.31 68.44 9.10
CA ALA A 22 13.63 67.83 9.04
C ALA A 22 13.68 66.35 9.49
N SER A 23 12.57 65.61 9.40
CA SER A 23 12.61 64.16 9.63
C SER A 23 11.50 63.43 8.87
N CYS A 24 11.82 63.07 7.64
CA CYS A 24 11.44 61.84 6.95
C CYS A 24 12.02 61.95 5.54
N LYS A 25 13.35 61.86 5.44
CA LYS A 25 13.89 61.30 4.20
C LYS A 25 13.35 59.88 4.14
N LYS A 26 12.48 59.59 3.18
CA LYS A 26 12.23 58.22 2.76
C LYS A 26 13.55 57.76 2.17
N ASP A 27 14.43 57.25 3.02
CA ASP A 27 15.50 56.41 2.53
C ASP A 27 14.81 55.24 1.86
N ASP A 28 14.97 55.12 0.55
CA ASP A 28 14.63 53.91 -0.17
C ASP A 28 15.47 52.80 0.45
N ILE A 29 14.90 52.09 1.44
CA ILE A 29 15.52 50.92 2.05
C ILE A 29 15.65 49.92 0.91
N LYS A 30 16.84 49.85 0.31
CA LYS A 30 17.19 48.79 -0.62
C LYS A 30 17.19 47.49 0.19
N LEU A 31 16.08 46.76 0.10
CA LEU A 31 15.97 45.43 0.66
C LEU A 31 17.07 44.56 0.04
N ALA A 32 17.86 43.89 0.88
CA ALA A 32 18.91 43.00 0.41
C ALA A 32 18.31 41.73 -0.17
N ALA A 33 18.88 41.22 -1.26
CA ALA A 33 18.47 39.96 -1.86
C ALA A 33 18.60 38.80 -0.85
N PRO A 34 17.66 37.84 -0.84
CA PRO A 34 17.73 36.69 0.06
C PRO A 34 18.92 35.80 -0.29
N LYS A 35 19.51 35.16 0.72
CA LYS A 35 20.56 34.16 0.53
C LYS A 35 20.30 32.95 1.42
N LEU A 36 20.18 31.79 0.80
CA LEU A 36 20.14 30.50 1.50
C LEU A 36 21.57 30.03 1.82
N LEU A 37 21.79 29.52 3.02
CA LEU A 37 23.08 29.00 3.47
C LEU A 37 23.06 27.48 3.59
N ASN A 38 22.13 26.94 4.37
CA ASN A 38 21.96 25.51 4.54
C ASN A 38 20.56 25.19 5.09
N ILE A 39 20.26 23.89 5.17
CA ILE A 39 19.04 23.36 5.78
C ILE A 39 19.47 22.39 6.87
N SER A 40 18.76 22.38 8.00
CA SER A 40 18.94 21.42 9.08
C SER A 40 17.60 20.86 9.56
N THR A 41 17.65 19.85 10.44
CA THR A 41 16.44 19.39 11.14
C THR A 41 16.12 20.33 12.31
N ILE A 42 14.85 20.43 12.70
CA ILE A 42 14.47 21.21 13.88
C ILE A 42 15.04 20.70 15.20
N LYS A 43 15.51 19.44 15.23
CA LYS A 43 16.12 18.82 16.43
C LYS A 43 17.61 19.08 16.57
N LYS A 44 18.30 19.41 15.46
CA LYS A 44 19.75 19.60 15.39
C LYS A 44 20.07 20.71 14.41
N LEU A 45 19.96 21.96 14.87
CA LEU A 45 20.12 23.14 14.03
C LEU A 45 21.52 23.26 13.41
N ASP A 46 22.54 22.74 14.09
CA ASP A 46 23.94 22.78 13.64
C ASP A 46 24.30 21.68 12.62
N SER A 47 23.37 20.78 12.30
CA SER A 47 23.60 19.65 11.39
C SER A 47 22.97 19.88 10.03
N ILE A 48 23.81 20.05 9.01
CA ILE A 48 23.36 20.26 7.64
C ILE A 48 22.76 18.97 7.06
N ILE A 49 21.60 19.10 6.44
CA ILE A 49 20.94 18.05 5.65
C ILE A 49 20.78 18.51 4.20
N TYR A 50 20.80 17.54 3.29
CA TYR A 50 20.64 17.78 1.84
C TYR A 50 19.36 17.14 1.30
N ALA A 51 18.64 16.41 2.14
CA ALA A 51 17.37 15.79 1.81
C ALA A 51 16.47 15.70 3.05
N GLY A 52 15.16 15.64 2.82
CA GLY A 52 14.13 15.41 3.84
C GLY A 52 12.95 14.67 3.24
N ASN A 53 12.15 14.01 4.07
CA ASN A 53 10.94 13.33 3.62
C ASN A 53 9.75 14.29 3.62
N MET A 54 8.75 14.01 2.80
CA MET A 54 7.45 14.67 2.90
C MET A 54 6.92 14.64 4.34
N GLY A 55 6.43 15.77 4.84
CA GLY A 55 5.94 15.91 6.21
C GLY A 55 7.03 16.16 7.26
N ASP A 56 8.32 16.09 6.92
CA ASP A 56 9.38 16.45 7.87
C ASP A 56 9.39 17.96 8.12
N TRP A 57 9.63 18.35 9.37
CA TRP A 57 9.93 19.74 9.74
C TRP A 57 11.42 20.03 9.51
N ILE A 58 11.69 21.10 8.77
CA ILE A 58 13.04 21.56 8.46
C ILE A 58 13.26 22.99 8.92
N ALA A 59 14.52 23.34 9.13
CA ALA A 59 14.99 24.68 9.47
C ALA A 59 15.89 25.19 8.35
N ILE A 60 15.52 26.32 7.75
CA ILE A 60 16.23 26.95 6.64
C ILE A 60 17.03 28.13 7.18
N HIS A 61 18.35 28.05 7.00
CA HIS A 61 19.30 29.05 7.46
C HIS A 61 19.67 29.97 6.32
N GLY A 62 19.64 31.28 6.56
CA GLY A 62 19.96 32.26 5.53
C GLY A 62 20.13 33.67 6.06
N THR A 63 20.27 34.60 5.13
CA THR A 63 20.26 36.05 5.43
C THR A 63 19.24 36.76 4.55
N SER A 64 18.68 37.85 5.06
CA SER A 64 17.66 38.64 4.35
C SER A 64 16.41 37.83 3.98
N LEU A 65 15.99 36.93 4.87
CA LEU A 65 14.82 36.07 4.70
C LEU A 65 13.50 36.70 5.18
N SER A 66 13.50 37.99 5.54
CA SER A 66 12.28 38.66 5.95
C SER A 66 11.34 38.90 4.75
N SER A 67 10.03 38.94 5.01
CA SER A 67 9.01 39.20 3.98
C SER A 67 9.03 38.19 2.83
N ILE A 68 9.11 36.90 3.15
CA ILE A 68 8.96 35.80 2.18
C ILE A 68 7.57 35.85 1.57
N THR A 69 7.54 35.74 0.25
CA THR A 69 6.33 35.73 -0.57
C THR A 69 6.08 34.39 -1.25
N GLU A 70 7.10 33.54 -1.35
CA GLU A 70 6.97 32.20 -1.91
C GLU A 70 8.13 31.32 -1.41
N ILE A 71 7.81 30.06 -1.07
CA ILE A 71 8.80 28.98 -0.96
C ILE A 71 8.27 27.81 -1.80
N LYS A 72 9.14 27.22 -2.61
CA LYS A 72 8.85 25.99 -3.34
C LYS A 72 9.90 24.94 -3.05
N LEU A 73 9.46 23.70 -2.94
CA LEU A 73 10.31 22.52 -2.99
C LEU A 73 10.00 21.81 -4.31
N ASN A 74 10.98 21.75 -5.20
CA ASN A 74 10.71 21.50 -6.62
C ASN A 74 9.72 22.56 -7.16
N ASP A 75 8.60 22.14 -7.75
CA ASP A 75 7.49 22.99 -8.16
C ASP A 75 6.35 23.07 -7.12
N VAL A 76 6.48 22.41 -5.97
CA VAL A 76 5.46 22.35 -4.93
C VAL A 76 5.57 23.55 -3.99
N LEU A 77 4.52 24.36 -3.96
CA LEU A 77 4.37 25.49 -3.04
C LEU A 77 4.25 25.01 -1.58
N VAL A 78 4.99 25.69 -0.69
CA VAL A 78 4.81 25.58 0.76
C VAL A 78 3.71 26.54 1.20
N ASP A 79 2.92 26.11 2.20
CA ASP A 79 1.96 27.00 2.85
C ASP A 79 2.69 27.97 3.79
N LEU A 80 2.63 29.26 3.45
CA LEU A 80 3.30 30.31 4.22
C LEU A 80 2.57 30.65 5.52
N GLU A 81 1.32 30.20 5.72
CA GLU A 81 0.61 30.37 7.00
C GLU A 81 1.11 29.37 8.05
N GLU A 82 1.66 28.23 7.62
CA GLU A 82 2.17 27.17 8.49
C GLU A 82 3.67 27.30 8.81
N MET A 83 4.39 28.19 8.10
CA MET A 83 5.79 28.48 8.42
C MET A 83 5.91 29.52 9.53
N TYR A 84 7.05 29.52 10.22
CA TYR A 84 7.39 30.60 11.15
C TYR A 84 8.88 30.95 11.07
N GLU A 85 9.20 32.20 11.38
CA GLU A 85 10.58 32.70 11.41
C GLU A 85 10.97 33.00 12.86
N GLU A 86 12.11 32.48 13.30
CA GLU A 86 12.68 32.80 14.60
C GLU A 86 14.21 32.94 14.48
N ASN A 87 14.75 34.05 14.98
CA ASN A 87 16.20 34.33 14.98
C ASN A 87 16.87 34.23 13.59
N GLY A 88 16.16 34.62 12.52
CA GLY A 88 16.66 34.56 11.15
C GLY A 88 16.69 33.16 10.53
N VAL A 89 16.01 32.20 11.16
CA VAL A 89 15.80 30.84 10.65
C VAL A 89 14.32 30.66 10.32
N VAL A 90 14.05 30.10 9.14
CA VAL A 90 12.68 29.81 8.69
C VAL A 90 12.39 28.33 8.93
N TYR A 91 11.32 28.07 9.66
CA TYR A 91 10.86 26.73 10.00
C TYR A 91 9.60 26.42 9.21
N LEU A 92 9.59 25.28 8.52
CA LEU A 92 8.43 24.84 7.75
C LEU A 92 8.35 23.33 7.72
N GLN A 93 7.17 22.82 7.41
CA GLN A 93 6.94 21.43 7.08
C GLN A 93 7.05 21.21 5.57
N ILE A 94 7.81 20.19 5.15
CA ILE A 94 7.86 19.77 3.75
C ILE A 94 6.44 19.33 3.32
N PRO A 95 5.84 19.89 2.26
CA PRO A 95 4.49 19.53 1.84
C PRO A 95 4.34 18.04 1.49
N VAL A 96 3.20 17.45 1.85
CA VAL A 96 2.84 16.07 1.47
C VAL A 96 2.10 16.08 0.13
N ARG A 97 2.83 16.45 -0.92
CA ARG A 97 2.34 16.51 -2.31
C ARG A 97 3.49 16.22 -3.27
N LEU A 98 3.24 15.40 -4.28
CA LEU A 98 4.24 15.10 -5.32
C LEU A 98 4.45 16.30 -6.24
N PRO A 99 5.71 16.56 -6.66
CA PRO A 99 6.01 17.52 -7.71
C PRO A 99 5.62 16.97 -9.09
N LEU A 100 5.29 17.85 -10.04
CA LEU A 100 5.22 17.48 -11.47
C LEU A 100 6.61 17.57 -12.10
N GLU A 101 7.38 18.58 -11.72
CA GLU A 101 8.75 18.80 -12.17
C GLU A 101 9.76 18.60 -11.02
N VAL A 102 10.53 17.51 -11.06
CA VAL A 102 11.55 17.23 -10.03
C VAL A 102 12.85 17.96 -10.35
N THR A 103 13.13 19.06 -9.63
CA THR A 103 14.37 19.85 -9.82
C THR A 103 15.43 19.60 -8.74
N ASN A 104 15.07 18.92 -7.64
CA ASN A 104 15.89 18.71 -6.42
C ASN A 104 16.42 20.03 -5.83
N LYS A 105 15.55 21.03 -5.74
CA LYS A 105 15.89 22.36 -5.20
C LYS A 105 14.79 22.90 -4.30
N LEU A 106 15.20 23.71 -3.33
CA LEU A 106 14.35 24.66 -2.62
C LEU A 106 14.51 26.02 -3.29
N TYR A 107 13.40 26.65 -3.66
CA TYR A 107 13.33 28.03 -4.14
C TYR A 107 12.69 28.91 -3.08
N LEU A 108 13.23 30.12 -2.89
CA LEU A 108 12.69 31.11 -1.97
C LEU A 108 12.64 32.48 -2.65
N LYS A 109 11.50 33.16 -2.50
CA LYS A 109 11.26 34.49 -3.06
C LYS A 109 10.85 35.46 -1.97
N THR A 110 11.51 36.63 -1.96
CA THR A 110 11.09 37.81 -1.20
C THR A 110 10.78 38.96 -2.14
N ALA A 111 10.27 40.07 -1.61
CA ALA A 111 10.11 41.30 -2.39
C ALA A 111 11.43 41.85 -2.99
N ALA A 112 12.58 41.42 -2.46
CA ALA A 112 13.91 41.88 -2.85
C ALA A 112 14.57 41.01 -3.94
N GLY A 113 14.06 39.80 -4.18
CA GLY A 113 14.63 38.87 -5.16
C GLY A 113 14.32 37.41 -4.85
N GLU A 114 14.98 36.53 -5.61
CA GLU A 114 14.80 35.08 -5.56
C GLU A 114 16.15 34.39 -5.34
N THR A 115 16.13 33.25 -4.64
CA THR A 115 17.32 32.42 -4.40
C THR A 115 16.92 30.95 -4.39
N GLU A 116 17.89 30.07 -4.60
CA GLU A 116 17.69 28.62 -4.62
C GLU A 116 18.83 27.89 -3.89
N LEU A 117 18.54 26.71 -3.39
CA LEU A 117 19.50 25.80 -2.76
C LEU A 117 19.19 24.35 -3.17
N PRO A 118 20.19 23.52 -3.51
CA PRO A 118 19.97 22.09 -3.70
C PRO A 118 19.39 21.43 -2.45
N PHE A 119 18.25 20.77 -2.60
CA PHE A 119 17.60 20.02 -1.54
C PHE A 119 16.63 19.00 -2.13
N THR A 120 16.81 17.72 -1.79
CA THR A 120 15.99 16.63 -2.29
C THR A 120 14.81 16.37 -1.35
N VAL A 121 13.60 16.31 -1.90
CA VAL A 121 12.43 15.81 -1.16
C VAL A 121 12.21 14.35 -1.51
N ASN A 122 12.31 13.48 -0.52
CA ASN A 122 12.04 12.06 -0.68
C ASN A 122 10.52 11.81 -0.63
N SER A 123 10.01 11.16 -1.67
CA SER A 123 8.62 10.67 -1.76
C SER A 123 8.60 9.15 -1.71
N PRO A 124 7.57 8.52 -1.10
CA PRO A 124 7.40 7.09 -1.20
C PRO A 124 6.97 6.68 -2.62
N ASP A 125 7.39 5.50 -3.05
CA ASP A 125 6.99 4.93 -4.34
C ASP A 125 5.53 4.47 -4.32
N LEU A 126 4.84 4.61 -5.46
CA LEU A 126 3.53 4.00 -5.66
C LEU A 126 3.67 2.47 -5.57
N GLU A 127 2.82 1.82 -4.77
CA GLU A 127 2.94 0.39 -4.51
C GLU A 127 1.59 -0.32 -4.69
N LEU A 128 1.60 -1.48 -5.35
CA LEU A 128 0.51 -2.45 -5.30
C LEU A 128 0.94 -3.63 -4.42
N THR A 129 0.10 -4.00 -3.46
CA THR A 129 0.44 -5.02 -2.45
C THR A 129 -0.21 -6.38 -2.72
N GLY A 130 -1.27 -6.43 -3.53
CA GLY A 130 -1.91 -7.69 -3.90
C GLY A 130 -3.29 -7.52 -4.51
N MET A 131 -3.86 -8.62 -4.99
CA MET A 131 -5.23 -8.68 -5.48
C MET A 131 -6.14 -9.29 -4.41
N PHE A 132 -7.36 -8.79 -4.28
CA PHE A 132 -8.36 -9.39 -3.39
C PHE A 132 -8.73 -10.82 -3.83
N ASN A 133 -8.86 -11.02 -5.13
CA ASN A 133 -9.07 -12.33 -5.74
C ASN A 133 -8.26 -12.39 -7.05
N GLU A 134 -7.15 -13.14 -7.02
CA GLU A 134 -6.25 -13.35 -8.15
C GLU A 134 -6.95 -14.04 -9.34
N TYR A 135 -8.09 -14.67 -9.10
CA TYR A 135 -8.89 -15.41 -10.08
C TYR A 135 -10.22 -14.72 -10.45
N THR A 136 -10.38 -13.43 -10.14
CA THR A 136 -11.58 -12.65 -10.53
C THR A 136 -11.92 -12.88 -12.02
N PRO A 137 -13.15 -13.32 -12.38
CA PRO A 137 -13.46 -13.68 -13.76
C PRO A 137 -13.30 -12.52 -14.75
N PRO A 138 -12.90 -12.77 -16.00
CA PRO A 138 -12.91 -11.76 -17.05
C PRO A 138 -14.29 -11.09 -17.19
N GLY A 139 -14.32 -9.75 -17.29
CA GLY A 139 -15.54 -8.95 -17.31
C GLY A 139 -16.06 -8.52 -15.93
N ASP A 140 -15.60 -9.16 -14.85
CA ASP A 140 -15.94 -8.75 -13.48
C ASP A 140 -15.01 -7.63 -12.97
N THR A 141 -15.38 -7.06 -11.82
CA THR A 141 -14.61 -6.00 -11.17
C THR A 141 -13.67 -6.60 -10.13
N ILE A 142 -12.37 -6.37 -10.30
CA ILE A 142 -11.33 -6.77 -9.35
C ILE A 142 -11.02 -5.62 -8.39
N ARG A 143 -10.68 -5.96 -7.14
CA ARG A 143 -10.08 -5.04 -6.16
C ARG A 143 -8.59 -5.36 -6.05
N ILE A 144 -7.76 -4.32 -6.12
CA ILE A 144 -6.30 -4.41 -6.03
C ILE A 144 -5.84 -3.49 -4.91
N TYR A 145 -5.12 -4.02 -3.94
CA TYR A 145 -4.59 -3.28 -2.80
C TYR A 145 -3.30 -2.56 -3.15
N GLY A 146 -3.05 -1.44 -2.49
CA GLY A 146 -1.86 -0.65 -2.69
C GLY A 146 -1.59 0.33 -1.54
N LYS A 147 -0.51 1.08 -1.67
CA LYS A 147 -0.13 2.17 -0.75
C LYS A 147 0.11 3.45 -1.54
N PHE A 148 -0.06 4.58 -0.86
CA PHE A 148 0.19 5.92 -1.41
C PHE A 148 -0.71 6.28 -2.60
N LEU A 149 -1.80 5.55 -2.84
CA LEU A 149 -2.71 5.77 -3.97
C LEU A 149 -3.27 7.20 -3.98
N LYS A 150 -3.59 7.74 -2.80
CA LYS A 150 -4.06 9.13 -2.67
C LYS A 150 -2.95 10.16 -2.95
N LEU A 151 -1.72 9.90 -2.51
CA LEU A 151 -0.57 10.80 -2.75
C LEU A 151 -0.30 10.97 -4.25
N TYR A 152 -0.43 9.88 -5.00
CA TYR A 152 -0.31 9.85 -6.47
C TYR A 152 -1.58 10.29 -7.20
N GLU A 153 -2.62 10.71 -6.47
CA GLU A 153 -3.91 11.13 -7.05
C GLU A 153 -4.46 10.12 -8.06
N VAL A 154 -4.41 8.83 -7.69
CA VAL A 154 -4.87 7.75 -8.56
C VAL A 154 -6.37 7.87 -8.76
N ASP A 155 -6.79 8.05 -10.01
CA ASP A 155 -8.19 8.09 -10.43
C ASP A 155 -8.33 7.70 -11.92
N ALA A 156 -9.57 7.71 -12.42
CA ALA A 156 -9.88 7.35 -13.80
C ALA A 156 -9.32 8.32 -14.85
N SER A 157 -8.96 9.56 -14.47
CA SER A 157 -8.44 10.58 -15.39
C SER A 157 -6.93 10.51 -15.55
N ASN A 158 -6.23 10.03 -14.53
CA ASN A 158 -4.77 10.03 -14.48
C ASN A 158 -4.15 8.64 -14.38
N SER A 159 -4.94 7.57 -14.26
CA SER A 159 -4.41 6.22 -14.03
C SER A 159 -5.18 5.11 -14.72
N VAL A 160 -4.44 4.08 -15.13
CA VAL A 160 -4.97 2.86 -15.76
C VAL A 160 -4.34 1.62 -15.14
N VAL A 161 -5.08 0.51 -15.16
CA VAL A 161 -4.61 -0.80 -14.73
C VAL A 161 -4.32 -1.65 -15.97
N MET A 162 -3.08 -2.11 -16.09
CA MET A 162 -2.65 -3.04 -17.13
C MET A 162 -2.76 -4.47 -16.60
N PHE A 163 -3.44 -5.33 -17.36
CA PHE A 163 -3.45 -6.78 -17.20
C PHE A 163 -2.67 -7.39 -18.37
N GLY A 164 -1.36 -7.58 -18.17
CA GLY A 164 -0.45 -7.87 -19.29
C GLY A 164 -0.45 -6.72 -20.30
N ASP A 165 -0.92 -6.98 -21.52
CA ASP A 165 -1.04 -6.01 -22.61
C ASP A 165 -2.40 -5.31 -22.67
N LYS A 166 -3.35 -5.67 -21.78
CA LYS A 166 -4.71 -5.13 -21.79
C LYS A 166 -4.89 -4.03 -20.77
N GLU A 167 -5.30 -2.86 -21.21
CA GLU A 167 -5.60 -1.71 -20.36
C GLU A 167 -7.05 -1.74 -19.85
N SER A 168 -7.26 -1.34 -18.59
CA SER A 168 -8.56 -1.00 -18.03
C SER A 168 -8.46 0.31 -17.25
N PRO A 169 -9.43 1.23 -17.38
CA PRO A 169 -9.48 2.40 -16.52
C PRO A 169 -9.67 2.01 -15.05
N VAL A 170 -9.13 2.84 -14.15
CA VAL A 170 -9.47 2.79 -12.72
C VAL A 170 -10.94 3.21 -12.56
N ILE A 171 -11.72 2.47 -11.77
CA ILE A 171 -13.14 2.77 -11.49
C ILE A 171 -13.27 3.53 -10.18
N THR A 172 -12.65 3.00 -9.13
CA THR A 172 -12.65 3.58 -7.79
C THR A 172 -11.23 3.52 -7.26
N ALA A 173 -10.78 4.58 -6.60
CA ALA A 173 -9.56 4.60 -5.82
C ALA A 173 -9.87 5.08 -4.40
N THR A 174 -9.25 4.42 -3.44
CA THR A 174 -9.17 4.82 -2.04
C THR A 174 -7.70 4.94 -1.65
N ASP A 175 -7.40 5.21 -0.39
CA ASP A 175 -6.00 5.25 0.06
C ASP A 175 -5.32 3.86 0.00
N ASN A 176 -6.10 2.79 0.15
CA ASN A 176 -5.58 1.42 0.35
C ASN A 176 -5.90 0.44 -0.79
N TYR A 177 -6.82 0.78 -1.69
CA TYR A 177 -7.16 -0.06 -2.83
C TYR A 177 -7.72 0.72 -4.00
N ILE A 178 -7.58 0.15 -5.19
CA ILE A 178 -8.28 0.52 -6.41
C ILE A 178 -9.21 -0.60 -6.87
N THR A 179 -10.12 -0.27 -7.79
CA THR A 179 -10.89 -1.26 -8.55
C THR A 179 -10.80 -0.99 -10.04
N ALA A 180 -10.84 -2.05 -10.84
CA ALA A 180 -10.82 -2.01 -12.29
C ALA A 180 -11.67 -3.17 -12.86
N LYS A 181 -12.08 -3.06 -14.12
CA LYS A 181 -12.69 -4.19 -14.84
C LYS A 181 -11.59 -5.10 -15.33
N VAL A 182 -11.70 -6.41 -15.08
CA VAL A 182 -10.83 -7.37 -15.74
C VAL A 182 -11.22 -7.43 -17.22
N PRO A 183 -10.31 -7.15 -18.16
CA PRO A 183 -10.63 -7.20 -19.59
C PRO A 183 -11.12 -8.60 -20.01
N VAL A 184 -12.19 -8.68 -20.80
CA VAL A 184 -12.77 -9.98 -21.23
C VAL A 184 -11.82 -10.85 -22.05
N THR A 185 -10.82 -10.23 -22.68
CA THR A 185 -9.80 -10.89 -23.52
C THR A 185 -8.47 -11.11 -22.79
N VAL A 186 -8.41 -10.86 -21.48
CA VAL A 186 -7.18 -11.01 -20.71
C VAL A 186 -6.69 -12.47 -20.79
N GLN A 187 -5.38 -12.65 -20.89
CA GLN A 187 -4.76 -13.97 -20.80
C GLN A 187 -4.46 -14.32 -19.34
N GLN A 188 -4.37 -15.62 -19.05
CA GLN A 188 -3.91 -16.11 -17.75
C GLN A 188 -2.41 -15.85 -17.57
N ASN A 189 -1.92 -15.93 -16.33
CA ASN A 189 -0.49 -15.78 -15.98
C ASN A 189 0.12 -14.41 -16.33
N VAL A 190 -0.66 -13.34 -16.27
CA VAL A 190 -0.17 -11.98 -16.57
C VAL A 190 0.09 -11.17 -15.31
N LYS A 191 1.11 -10.29 -15.36
CA LYS A 191 1.30 -9.29 -14.31
C LYS A 191 0.20 -8.22 -14.38
N VAL A 192 -0.20 -7.74 -13.22
CA VAL A 192 -1.09 -6.59 -13.08
C VAL A 192 -0.25 -5.39 -12.66
N LYS A 193 -0.40 -4.28 -13.36
CA LYS A 193 0.30 -3.02 -13.07
C LYS A 193 -0.65 -1.86 -13.00
N LEU A 194 -0.36 -0.88 -12.16
CA LEU A 194 -0.98 0.45 -12.17
C LEU A 194 -0.01 1.42 -12.84
N ILE A 195 -0.50 2.16 -13.83
CA ILE A 195 0.24 3.25 -14.47
C ILE A 195 -0.43 4.56 -14.06
N ASN A 196 0.35 5.48 -13.50
CA ASN A 196 -0.07 6.85 -13.20
C ASN A 196 0.61 7.82 -14.18
N ASN A 197 -0.20 8.40 -15.06
CA ASN A 197 0.29 9.28 -16.12
C ASN A 197 0.63 10.69 -15.62
N LYS A 198 0.03 11.13 -14.51
CA LYS A 198 0.25 12.47 -13.94
C LYS A 198 1.67 12.63 -13.42
N TYR A 199 2.16 11.64 -12.68
CA TYR A 199 3.48 11.63 -12.04
C TYR A 199 4.46 10.68 -12.72
N ASN A 200 4.11 10.12 -13.88
CA ASN A 200 4.92 9.15 -14.63
C ASN A 200 5.45 8.00 -13.75
N ALA A 201 4.55 7.42 -12.94
CA ALA A 201 4.87 6.37 -12.00
C ALA A 201 4.19 5.06 -12.36
N GLU A 202 4.84 3.94 -12.06
CA GLU A 202 4.25 2.61 -12.20
C GLU A 202 4.36 1.81 -10.90
N ALA A 203 3.40 0.93 -10.68
CA ALA A 203 3.43 -0.04 -9.59
C ALA A 203 3.01 -1.42 -10.08
N VAL A 204 3.80 -2.44 -9.78
CA VAL A 204 3.55 -3.82 -10.22
C VAL A 204 3.04 -4.63 -9.04
N CYS A 205 1.92 -5.33 -9.21
CA CYS A 205 1.42 -6.26 -8.22
C CYS A 205 2.42 -7.44 -8.06
N PRO A 206 2.74 -7.88 -6.82
CA PRO A 206 3.73 -8.94 -6.61
C PRO A 206 3.29 -10.26 -7.26
N GLY A 207 2.00 -10.63 -7.21
CA GLY A 207 1.49 -11.86 -7.85
C GLY A 207 1.05 -11.70 -9.32
N TYR A 208 0.66 -12.81 -9.94
CA TYR A 208 0.07 -12.84 -11.28
C TYR A 208 -1.46 -13.02 -11.22
N TYR A 209 -2.16 -12.44 -12.19
CA TYR A 209 -3.57 -12.70 -12.42
C TYR A 209 -3.76 -14.10 -13.04
N GLN A 210 -4.66 -14.89 -12.45
CA GLN A 210 -4.92 -16.30 -12.80
C GLN A 210 -3.64 -17.11 -13.01
N ASP A 211 -2.80 -17.17 -11.98
CA ASP A 211 -1.52 -17.88 -12.04
C ASP A 211 -1.68 -19.40 -12.01
N LYS A 212 -1.12 -20.06 -13.02
CA LYS A 212 -1.15 -21.49 -13.35
C LYS A 212 0.24 -22.13 -13.28
N LYS A 213 1.32 -21.40 -12.97
CA LYS A 213 2.70 -21.94 -13.01
C LYS A 213 2.97 -23.02 -11.95
N TYR A 214 2.50 -22.81 -10.73
CA TYR A 214 2.75 -23.69 -9.59
C TYR A 214 1.44 -24.21 -8.96
N VAL A 215 0.43 -24.43 -9.81
CA VAL A 215 -0.85 -25.02 -9.39
C VAL A 215 -0.67 -26.50 -9.08
N ILE A 216 -1.20 -26.90 -7.93
CA ILE A 216 -1.25 -28.27 -7.44
C ILE A 216 -2.51 -28.94 -7.98
N THR A 217 -3.65 -28.30 -7.80
CA THR A 217 -4.94 -28.74 -8.34
C THR A 217 -5.89 -27.54 -8.46
N SER A 218 -6.61 -27.48 -9.57
CA SER A 218 -7.80 -26.65 -9.81
C SER A 218 -9.05 -27.51 -9.83
N PHE A 219 -8.94 -28.82 -9.60
CA PHE A 219 -10.02 -29.81 -9.75
C PHE A 219 -10.57 -29.96 -11.18
N ASP A 220 -10.05 -29.16 -12.11
CA ASP A 220 -10.42 -29.10 -13.52
C ASP A 220 -9.47 -29.94 -14.39
N THR A 221 -9.73 -30.00 -15.70
CA THR A 221 -8.93 -30.82 -16.63
C THR A 221 -7.48 -30.37 -16.78
N ASP A 222 -7.18 -29.09 -16.51
CA ASP A 222 -5.83 -28.52 -16.60
C ASP A 222 -4.94 -28.94 -15.40
N PHE A 223 -5.51 -28.98 -14.20
CA PHE A 223 -4.85 -29.49 -12.99
C PHE A 223 -5.81 -30.40 -12.20
N PRO A 224 -6.00 -31.65 -12.65
CA PRO A 224 -7.02 -32.54 -12.11
C PRO A 224 -6.67 -33.05 -10.72
N TYR A 225 -7.70 -33.25 -9.91
CA TYR A 225 -7.58 -33.94 -8.63
C TYR A 225 -7.68 -35.46 -8.82
N THR A 226 -6.59 -36.16 -8.54
CA THR A 226 -6.42 -37.59 -8.88
C THR A 226 -6.61 -38.56 -7.72
N SER A 227 -6.69 -38.08 -6.47
CA SER A 227 -6.89 -38.96 -5.31
C SER A 227 -8.34 -39.41 -5.19
N GLY A 228 -8.56 -40.66 -4.76
CA GLY A 228 -9.91 -41.16 -4.45
C GLY A 228 -10.48 -40.59 -3.14
N THR A 229 -9.62 -40.10 -2.25
CA THR A 229 -10.02 -39.55 -0.95
C THR A 229 -10.71 -38.20 -1.13
N GLY A 230 -11.83 -37.98 -0.45
CA GLY A 230 -12.52 -36.69 -0.47
C GLY A 230 -13.25 -36.34 -1.78
N GLN A 231 -13.29 -37.25 -2.77
CA GLN A 231 -13.95 -37.02 -4.08
C GLN A 231 -15.42 -36.59 -3.97
N GLN A 232 -16.14 -37.03 -2.93
CA GLN A 232 -17.52 -36.62 -2.66
C GLN A 232 -17.69 -35.11 -2.44
N TRP A 233 -16.61 -34.39 -2.10
CA TRP A 233 -16.62 -32.95 -1.90
C TRP A 233 -16.26 -32.18 -3.17
N VAL A 234 -15.72 -32.83 -4.20
CA VAL A 234 -15.26 -32.19 -5.45
C VAL A 234 -16.34 -32.31 -6.51
N GLY A 235 -16.70 -31.21 -7.16
CA GLY A 235 -17.72 -31.24 -8.21
C GLY A 235 -17.98 -29.91 -8.87
N GLU A 236 -18.87 -29.94 -9.87
CA GLU A 236 -19.49 -28.74 -10.43
C GLU A 236 -20.74 -28.43 -9.64
N TRP A 237 -20.76 -27.26 -9.03
CA TRP A 237 -21.84 -26.87 -8.14
C TRP A 237 -22.37 -25.49 -8.58
N PRO A 238 -23.69 -25.25 -8.50
CA PRO A 238 -24.26 -23.98 -8.91
C PRO A 238 -24.11 -22.87 -7.85
N ASP A 239 -23.91 -23.25 -6.58
CA ASP A 239 -23.88 -22.33 -5.44
C ASP A 239 -22.78 -22.72 -4.42
N PRO A 240 -21.86 -21.79 -4.06
CA PRO A 240 -21.66 -20.48 -4.70
C PRO A 240 -21.32 -20.63 -6.18
N LYS A 241 -21.60 -19.60 -6.98
CA LYS A 241 -21.15 -19.58 -8.37
C LYS A 241 -19.65 -19.90 -8.42
N PRO A 242 -19.22 -20.88 -9.25
CA PRO A 242 -17.81 -21.30 -9.31
C PRO A 242 -16.91 -20.14 -9.74
N ILE A 243 -15.68 -20.12 -9.23
CA ILE A 243 -14.66 -19.18 -9.68
C ILE A 243 -13.96 -19.69 -10.95
N SER A 244 -13.67 -20.99 -11.00
CA SER A 244 -13.29 -21.77 -12.17
C SER A 244 -13.88 -23.17 -12.01
N GLY A 245 -14.57 -23.68 -13.03
CA GLY A 245 -15.03 -25.07 -13.13
C GLY A 245 -15.43 -25.77 -11.81
N LYS A 246 -14.74 -26.87 -11.51
CA LYS A 246 -14.96 -27.72 -10.35
C LYS A 246 -14.26 -27.16 -9.12
N TYR A 247 -14.83 -27.42 -7.94
CA TYR A 247 -14.22 -27.00 -6.68
C TYR A 247 -14.63 -27.92 -5.53
N ILE A 248 -13.92 -27.80 -4.39
CA ILE A 248 -14.31 -28.47 -3.15
C ILE A 248 -15.46 -27.71 -2.51
N ARG A 249 -16.60 -28.39 -2.28
CA ARG A 249 -17.75 -27.90 -1.51
C ARG A 249 -17.82 -28.60 -0.16
N PHE A 250 -17.28 -27.96 0.88
CA PHE A 250 -17.34 -28.47 2.25
C PHE A 250 -18.48 -27.82 3.04
N GLU A 251 -19.63 -28.49 3.04
CA GLU A 251 -20.82 -28.08 3.78
C GLU A 251 -21.24 -29.12 4.80
N VAL A 252 -21.23 -28.74 6.08
CA VAL A 252 -21.67 -29.61 7.18
C VAL A 252 -22.52 -28.84 8.17
N ASP A 253 -23.49 -29.51 8.77
CA ASP A 253 -24.34 -28.97 9.83
C ASP A 253 -24.81 -30.09 10.75
N GLN A 254 -25.32 -29.70 11.91
CA GLN A 254 -25.78 -30.61 12.97
C GLN A 254 -26.97 -31.49 12.56
N GLN A 255 -27.79 -31.05 11.60
CA GLN A 255 -28.93 -31.82 11.11
C GLN A 255 -28.49 -32.93 10.15
N ARG A 256 -27.57 -32.64 9.23
CA ARG A 256 -26.99 -33.61 8.29
C ARG A 256 -26.05 -34.61 8.98
N TYR A 257 -25.31 -34.15 9.98
CA TYR A 257 -24.28 -34.94 10.68
C TYR A 257 -24.53 -34.97 12.19
N PRO A 258 -25.59 -35.63 12.69
CA PRO A 258 -25.97 -35.57 14.10
C PRO A 258 -24.87 -36.06 15.06
N SER A 259 -24.06 -37.02 14.64
CA SER A 259 -22.96 -37.60 15.42
C SER A 259 -21.59 -36.92 15.18
N GLY A 260 -21.54 -35.87 14.35
CA GLY A 260 -20.29 -35.31 13.83
C GLY A 260 -19.65 -36.17 12.74
N LEU A 261 -18.62 -35.61 12.10
CA LEU A 261 -17.80 -36.31 11.09
C LEU A 261 -16.59 -37.00 11.71
N GLY A 262 -16.26 -36.68 12.96
CA GLY A 262 -15.02 -37.13 13.57
C GLY A 262 -13.83 -36.45 12.90
N TRP A 263 -12.86 -37.25 12.48
CA TRP A 263 -11.75 -36.82 11.64
C TRP A 263 -11.81 -37.51 10.27
N PHE A 264 -11.49 -36.77 9.20
CA PHE A 264 -11.40 -37.31 7.84
C PHE A 264 -10.47 -36.45 6.99
N TYR A 265 -10.02 -36.95 5.84
CA TYR A 265 -9.28 -36.16 4.85
C TYR A 265 -10.27 -35.53 3.86
N LEU A 266 -10.30 -34.20 3.83
CA LEU A 266 -11.07 -33.42 2.85
C LEU A 266 -10.44 -33.53 1.46
N MET A 267 -9.11 -33.54 1.39
CA MET A 267 -8.36 -33.85 0.19
C MET A 267 -6.96 -34.39 0.51
N GLU A 268 -6.40 -35.16 -0.42
CA GLU A 268 -5.04 -35.69 -0.37
C GLU A 268 -4.37 -35.50 -1.73
N ASN A 269 -3.24 -34.80 -1.75
CA ASN A 269 -2.46 -34.59 -2.97
C ASN A 269 -1.05 -35.11 -2.75
N SER A 270 -0.55 -35.94 -3.66
CA SER A 270 0.89 -36.17 -3.77
C SER A 270 1.54 -34.89 -4.30
N TYR A 271 2.45 -34.31 -3.54
CA TYR A 271 3.12 -33.07 -3.94
C TYR A 271 4.60 -33.13 -3.61
N ASN A 272 5.44 -32.92 -4.62
CA ASN A 272 6.89 -32.89 -4.47
C ASN A 272 7.34 -31.45 -4.25
N TYR A 273 7.58 -31.10 -2.99
CA TYR A 273 8.16 -29.80 -2.63
C TYR A 273 9.57 -29.68 -3.22
N GLN A 274 9.87 -28.50 -3.78
CA GLN A 274 11.24 -28.16 -4.17
C GLN A 274 12.13 -28.06 -2.94
N LEU A 275 13.43 -28.32 -3.09
CA LEU A 275 14.38 -28.26 -1.97
C LEU A 275 14.36 -26.89 -1.28
N ASP A 276 14.29 -25.79 -2.04
CA ASP A 276 14.19 -24.42 -1.50
C ASP A 276 12.94 -24.24 -0.62
N MET A 277 11.81 -24.82 -1.00
CA MET A 277 10.58 -24.76 -0.20
C MET A 277 10.70 -25.49 1.14
N ILE A 278 11.48 -26.57 1.19
CA ILE A 278 11.70 -27.35 2.41
C ILE A 278 12.71 -26.67 3.34
N GLN A 279 13.78 -26.11 2.76
CA GLN A 279 14.85 -25.45 3.51
C GLN A 279 14.49 -24.04 3.95
N HIS A 280 13.68 -23.34 3.14
CA HIS A 280 13.28 -21.95 3.35
C HIS A 280 11.76 -21.76 3.24
N PRO A 281 10.94 -22.50 4.00
CA PRO A 281 9.49 -22.40 3.92
C PRO A 281 8.97 -20.99 4.25
N GLU A 282 9.73 -20.19 5.02
CA GLU A 282 9.44 -18.79 5.31
C GLU A 282 9.39 -17.89 4.07
N ASN A 283 9.95 -18.32 2.95
CA ASN A 283 9.92 -17.60 1.68
C ASN A 283 8.71 -17.97 0.81
N TYR A 284 7.84 -18.88 1.25
CA TYR A 284 6.76 -19.43 0.43
C TYR A 284 5.38 -19.28 1.08
N VAL A 285 4.34 -19.32 0.25
CA VAL A 285 2.93 -19.33 0.67
C VAL A 285 2.16 -20.38 -0.13
N LEU A 286 1.29 -21.13 0.56
CA LEU A 286 0.19 -21.86 -0.07
C LEU A 286 -0.95 -20.88 -0.31
N LYS A 287 -1.38 -20.75 -1.57
CA LYS A 287 -2.53 -19.96 -1.98
C LYS A 287 -3.65 -20.85 -2.50
N PHE A 288 -4.87 -20.37 -2.35
CA PHE A 288 -6.08 -20.93 -2.94
C PHE A 288 -7.18 -19.87 -2.88
N GLU A 289 -8.19 -20.05 -3.72
CA GLU A 289 -9.41 -19.26 -3.66
C GLU A 289 -10.32 -19.89 -2.61
N LEU A 290 -10.83 -19.04 -1.73
CA LEU A 290 -11.70 -19.43 -0.64
C LEU A 290 -12.97 -18.59 -0.69
N ASN A 291 -14.11 -19.26 -0.65
CA ASN A 291 -15.39 -18.65 -0.31
C ASN A 291 -15.88 -19.29 0.99
N MET A 292 -16.33 -18.47 1.94
CA MET A 292 -16.92 -18.94 3.19
C MET A 292 -18.26 -18.26 3.36
N ALA A 293 -19.33 -19.04 3.57
CA ALA A 293 -20.62 -18.45 3.93
C ALA A 293 -20.68 -18.12 5.44
N LEU A 294 -19.91 -18.83 6.26
CA LEU A 294 -19.83 -18.66 7.71
C LEU A 294 -18.38 -18.72 8.19
N PRO A 295 -17.98 -17.92 9.20
CA PRO A 295 -16.69 -18.10 9.87
C PRO A 295 -16.68 -19.39 10.69
N ILE A 296 -15.53 -20.05 10.79
CA ILE A 296 -15.32 -21.24 11.63
C ILE A 296 -14.69 -20.87 12.96
N ARG A 297 -14.96 -21.67 14.01
CA ARG A 297 -14.47 -21.46 15.38
C ARG A 297 -13.97 -22.74 16.04
N LYS A 298 -14.61 -23.89 15.77
CA LYS A 298 -14.29 -25.18 16.39
C LYS A 298 -13.70 -26.21 15.42
N THR A 299 -14.02 -26.08 14.14
CA THR A 299 -13.51 -26.95 13.09
C THR A 299 -12.02 -26.74 12.94
N ASN A 300 -11.24 -27.81 13.09
CA ASN A 300 -9.79 -27.79 12.93
C ASN A 300 -9.40 -28.42 11.60
N PHE A 301 -8.44 -27.79 10.93
CA PHE A 301 -7.74 -28.36 9.79
C PHE A 301 -6.32 -28.72 10.20
N PHE A 302 -5.77 -29.74 9.56
CA PHE A 302 -4.41 -30.20 9.74
C PHE A 302 -3.84 -30.38 8.33
N ILE A 303 -2.89 -29.53 7.96
CA ILE A 303 -2.29 -29.56 6.62
C ILE A 303 -0.97 -30.34 6.69
N TYR A 304 -0.97 -31.54 6.13
CA TYR A 304 0.19 -32.42 6.14
C TYR A 304 1.08 -32.14 4.93
N TYR A 305 2.33 -31.74 5.16
CA TYR A 305 3.40 -31.79 4.16
C TYR A 305 4.04 -33.19 4.04
N TYR A 306 3.89 -34.00 5.10
CA TYR A 306 4.41 -35.36 5.21
C TYR A 306 3.53 -36.19 6.17
N TRP A 307 3.21 -37.43 5.80
CA TRP A 307 2.23 -38.28 6.50
C TRP A 307 2.61 -38.72 7.91
N ALA A 308 3.91 -38.86 8.23
CA ALA A 308 4.32 -39.51 9.48
C ALA A 308 4.33 -38.57 10.69
N VAL A 309 4.07 -37.27 10.51
CA VAL A 309 4.03 -36.29 11.60
C VAL A 309 2.73 -35.50 11.50
N ALA A 310 1.92 -35.57 12.56
CA ALA A 310 0.71 -34.76 12.64
C ALA A 310 1.11 -33.27 12.80
N PRO A 311 0.61 -32.37 11.92
CA PRO A 311 0.87 -30.95 12.04
C PRO A 311 0.05 -30.36 13.20
N THR A 312 0.31 -29.09 13.52
CA THR A 312 -0.55 -28.35 14.45
C THR A 312 -1.91 -28.05 13.81
N ALA A 313 -2.97 -28.08 14.61
CA ALA A 313 -4.30 -27.66 14.19
C ALA A 313 -4.28 -26.19 13.75
N ILE A 314 -4.96 -25.89 12.65
CA ILE A 314 -5.25 -24.53 12.20
C ILE A 314 -6.77 -24.35 12.11
N GLY A 315 -7.28 -23.20 12.53
CA GLY A 315 -8.72 -22.93 12.59
C GLY A 315 -9.07 -21.57 12.02
N GLY A 316 -10.06 -20.90 12.62
CA GLY A 316 -10.54 -19.59 12.17
C GLY A 316 -9.48 -18.48 12.21
N ASP A 317 -8.41 -18.64 12.99
CA ASP A 317 -7.27 -17.73 13.03
C ASP A 317 -6.48 -17.70 11.71
N VAL A 318 -6.46 -18.82 10.98
CA VAL A 318 -5.85 -18.93 9.65
C VAL A 318 -6.88 -18.74 8.54
N PHE A 319 -8.06 -19.37 8.67
CA PHE A 319 -9.16 -19.24 7.70
C PHE A 319 -10.01 -18.01 7.99
N THR A 320 -9.42 -16.83 7.78
CA THR A 320 -10.12 -15.54 7.89
C THR A 320 -10.32 -14.94 6.50
N VAL A 321 -11.55 -14.54 6.20
CA VAL A 321 -11.94 -13.85 4.98
C VAL A 321 -12.42 -12.43 5.29
N GLN A 322 -12.16 -11.49 4.38
CA GLN A 322 -12.64 -10.10 4.54
C GLN A 322 -14.13 -9.99 4.24
N ASN A 323 -14.64 -10.80 3.31
CA ASN A 323 -16.04 -10.82 2.92
C ASN A 323 -16.56 -12.26 2.84
N LEU A 324 -17.58 -12.58 3.63
CA LEU A 324 -18.32 -13.84 3.50
C LEU A 324 -19.11 -13.86 2.18
N GLY A 325 -19.35 -15.05 1.65
CA GLY A 325 -20.11 -15.28 0.41
C GLY A 325 -19.38 -14.86 -0.87
N ARG A 326 -18.09 -14.49 -0.79
CA ARG A 326 -17.29 -14.08 -1.95
C ARG A 326 -15.98 -14.86 -2.03
N TRP A 327 -15.67 -15.32 -3.24
CA TRP A 327 -14.35 -15.87 -3.56
C TRP A 327 -13.28 -14.80 -3.40
N GLN A 328 -12.23 -15.13 -2.65
CA GLN A 328 -11.04 -14.32 -2.45
C GLN A 328 -9.82 -15.22 -2.30
N THR A 329 -8.64 -14.68 -2.59
CA THR A 329 -7.40 -15.45 -2.48
C THR A 329 -6.96 -15.45 -1.02
N LEU A 330 -6.91 -16.63 -0.40
CA LEU A 330 -6.27 -16.83 0.91
C LEU A 330 -4.81 -17.25 0.70
N SER A 331 -3.92 -16.83 1.59
CA SER A 331 -2.53 -17.27 1.62
C SER A 331 -2.17 -17.78 3.01
N ILE A 332 -1.64 -19.00 3.09
CA ILE A 332 -1.09 -19.60 4.31
C ILE A 332 0.43 -19.64 4.15
N PRO A 333 1.21 -18.96 5.01
CA PRO A 333 2.67 -19.06 5.01
C PRO A 333 3.12 -20.51 5.11
N LEU A 334 4.03 -20.94 4.23
CA LEU A 334 4.41 -22.35 4.12
C LEU A 334 5.13 -22.83 5.39
N GLU A 335 5.75 -21.94 6.16
CA GLU A 335 6.32 -22.22 7.47
C GLU A 335 5.30 -22.65 8.54
N LYS A 336 4.00 -22.42 8.31
CA LYS A 336 2.92 -23.00 9.15
C LYS A 336 2.63 -24.47 8.80
N ILE A 337 3.09 -24.93 7.65
CA ILE A 337 2.84 -26.27 7.12
C ILE A 337 4.11 -27.12 7.25
N ILE A 338 5.26 -26.60 6.81
CA ILE A 338 6.57 -27.22 6.90
C ILE A 338 7.38 -26.56 8.02
N PRO A 339 7.76 -27.28 9.10
CA PRO A 339 8.60 -26.74 10.16
C PRO A 339 9.96 -26.28 9.64
N MET A 340 10.43 -25.13 10.11
CA MET A 340 11.78 -24.63 9.82
C MET A 340 12.86 -25.62 10.31
N GLY A 341 13.94 -25.74 9.54
CA GLY A 341 15.08 -26.60 9.89
C GLY A 341 14.87 -28.09 9.59
N ASN A 342 13.84 -28.45 8.80
CA ASN A 342 13.68 -29.79 8.29
C ASN A 342 14.84 -30.16 7.34
N THR A 343 15.57 -31.23 7.67
CA THR A 343 16.79 -31.65 6.95
C THR A 343 16.53 -32.59 5.77
N GLY A 344 15.25 -32.89 5.44
CA GLY A 344 14.87 -33.41 4.13
C GLY A 344 15.10 -34.90 3.88
N THR A 345 15.11 -35.76 4.89
CA THR A 345 15.30 -37.21 4.69
C THR A 345 14.03 -38.00 4.32
N SER A 346 12.87 -37.35 4.34
CA SER A 346 11.59 -37.97 4.00
C SER A 346 11.33 -38.00 2.50
N THR A 347 10.76 -39.10 2.00
CA THR A 347 10.51 -39.32 0.57
C THR A 347 9.03 -39.35 0.18
N SER A 348 8.10 -39.25 1.14
CA SER A 348 6.64 -39.36 0.88
C SER A 348 5.92 -38.04 1.13
N PHE A 349 6.29 -37.00 0.39
CA PHE A 349 5.68 -35.68 0.51
C PHE A 349 4.24 -35.64 -0.03
N SER A 350 3.41 -34.82 0.61
CA SER A 350 2.00 -34.66 0.29
C SER A 350 1.52 -33.27 0.64
N LEU A 351 0.35 -32.88 0.14
CA LEU A 351 -0.44 -31.77 0.65
C LEU A 351 -1.85 -32.29 0.97
N ASN A 352 -2.05 -32.74 2.20
CA ASN A 352 -3.32 -33.31 2.63
C ASN A 352 -4.01 -32.39 3.64
N PHE A 353 -5.31 -32.24 3.50
CA PHE A 353 -6.14 -31.47 4.42
C PHE A 353 -6.98 -32.46 5.22
N ARG A 354 -6.57 -32.75 6.46
CA ARG A 354 -7.41 -33.47 7.42
C ARG A 354 -8.27 -32.48 8.18
N VAL A 355 -9.53 -32.78 8.32
CA VAL A 355 -10.51 -31.97 9.03
C VAL A 355 -11.01 -32.72 10.26
N GLU A 356 -11.17 -32.00 11.36
CA GLU A 356 -11.84 -32.46 12.56
C GLU A 356 -13.08 -31.60 12.83
N ASN A 357 -14.25 -32.25 12.83
CA ASN A 357 -15.53 -31.66 13.20
C ASN A 357 -16.35 -32.71 13.95
N PHE A 358 -16.38 -32.58 15.27
CA PHE A 358 -17.03 -33.50 16.20
C PHE A 358 -18.39 -32.95 16.65
N ALA A 359 -19.27 -33.81 17.16
CA ALA A 359 -20.48 -33.37 17.83
C ALA A 359 -20.17 -32.57 19.12
N PRO A 360 -20.89 -31.46 19.40
CA PRO A 360 -21.90 -30.83 18.54
C PRO A 360 -21.25 -30.16 17.32
N VAL A 361 -21.81 -30.44 16.14
CA VAL A 361 -21.28 -30.03 14.83
C VAL A 361 -21.37 -28.53 14.68
N GLU A 362 -20.21 -27.91 14.46
CA GLU A 362 -20.16 -26.57 13.94
C GLU A 362 -20.65 -26.57 12.49
N GLN A 363 -21.58 -25.68 12.17
CA GLN A 363 -22.00 -25.46 10.80
C GLN A 363 -20.82 -24.86 10.01
N VAL A 364 -20.43 -25.54 8.94
CA VAL A 364 -19.38 -25.09 8.02
C VAL A 364 -19.96 -24.99 6.62
N ALA A 365 -19.57 -23.95 5.90
CA ALA A 365 -19.83 -23.77 4.49
C ALA A 365 -18.61 -23.07 3.89
N MET A 366 -17.65 -23.89 3.47
CA MET A 366 -16.37 -23.46 2.90
C MET A 366 -16.17 -24.08 1.54
N TYR A 367 -15.67 -23.29 0.61
CA TYR A 367 -15.50 -23.68 -0.78
C TYR A 367 -14.08 -23.32 -1.23
N PHE A 368 -13.35 -24.27 -1.80
CA PHE A 368 -11.92 -24.14 -2.09
C PHE A 368 -11.60 -24.45 -3.54
N ASP A 369 -10.73 -23.66 -4.14
CA ASP A 369 -10.30 -23.85 -5.53
C ASP A 369 -8.85 -23.35 -5.77
N ASN A 370 -8.24 -23.78 -6.87
CA ASN A 370 -6.91 -23.41 -7.39
C ASN A 370 -5.78 -23.41 -6.36
N PHE A 371 -5.59 -24.54 -5.67
CA PHE A 371 -4.49 -24.73 -4.72
C PHE A 371 -3.13 -24.62 -5.41
N ARG A 372 -2.22 -23.81 -4.87
CA ARG A 372 -0.95 -23.49 -5.51
C ARG A 372 0.09 -22.95 -4.52
N ILE A 373 1.39 -23.17 -4.74
CA ILE A 373 2.46 -22.69 -3.84
C ILE A 373 3.39 -21.73 -4.56
N TYR A 374 3.63 -20.56 -3.99
CA TYR A 374 4.45 -19.50 -4.57
C TYR A 374 5.50 -18.98 -3.62
N LYS A 375 6.60 -18.48 -4.18
CA LYS A 375 7.58 -17.68 -3.45
C LYS A 375 6.97 -16.31 -3.16
N LYS A 376 7.15 -15.80 -1.94
CA LYS A 376 6.72 -14.46 -1.54
C LYS A 376 7.45 -13.44 -2.42
N GLY A 377 6.67 -12.56 -3.07
CA GLY A 377 7.21 -11.51 -3.95
C GLY A 377 7.39 -11.89 -5.43
N GLU A 378 7.10 -13.14 -5.82
CA GLU A 378 7.18 -13.58 -7.23
C GLU A 378 5.84 -13.62 -7.97
#